data_AF-A0A352N9C3-F1
#
_entry.id   AF-A0A352N9C3-F1
#
_cell.length_a   1.000
_cell.length_b   1.000
_cell.length_c   1.000
_cell.angle_alpha   90.00
_cell.angle_beta   90.00
_cell.angle_gamma   90.00
#
_symmetry.space_group_name_H-M   'P 1'
#
loop_
_entity.id
_entity.type
_entity.pdbx_description
1 polymer ?
#
loop_
_entity_poly.entity_id
_entity_poly.type
_entity_poly.pdbx_seq_one_letter_code
_entity_poly.pdbx_strand_id
1 'polypeptide(L)' 'MIEPTETESKEDIDKFIQVMIDIAKLADSNPEEVQKCPMTTPVKRLDETQAARKLDLSLKEYE' A
#
# COMPACT_ATOMS: atom_id res chain seq x y z
N MET A 1 1.75 -9.12 -9.56
CA MET A 1 0.83 -9.38 -10.68
C MET A 1 0.09 -8.07 -10.94
N ILE A 2 0.06 -7.60 -12.19
CA ILE A 2 -0.64 -6.36 -12.57
C ILE A 2 -1.68 -6.77 -13.62
N GLU A 3 -2.94 -6.43 -13.36
CA GLU A 3 -4.08 -6.76 -14.23
C GLU A 3 -4.91 -5.48 -14.43
N PRO A 4 -4.60 -4.66 -15.45
CA PRO A 4 -5.49 -3.58 -15.85
C PRO A 4 -6.70 -4.21 -16.54
N THR A 5 -7.90 -3.99 -16.00
CA THR A 5 -9.14 -4.43 -16.64
C THR A 5 -9.38 -3.62 -17.91
N GLU A 6 -10.29 -4.07 -18.77
CA GLU A 6 -10.59 -3.46 -20.06
C GLU A 6 -11.20 -2.05 -19.96
N THR A 7 -11.66 -1.67 -18.78
CA THR A 7 -12.29 -0.37 -18.50
C THR A 7 -11.27 0.75 -18.26
N GLU A 8 -10.00 0.41 -18.02
CA GLU A 8 -8.97 1.40 -17.75
C GLU A 8 -8.54 2.13 -19.02
N SER A 9 -8.41 3.44 -18.93
CA SER A 9 -7.94 4.25 -20.05
C SER A 9 -6.44 4.08 -20.25
N LYS A 10 -5.96 4.32 -21.48
CA LYS A 10 -4.51 4.37 -21.75
C LYS A 10 -3.82 5.39 -20.85
N GLU A 11 -4.46 6.54 -20.62
CA GLU A 11 -3.91 7.61 -19.79
C GLU A 11 -3.69 7.16 -18.34
N ASP A 12 -4.63 6.40 -17.77
CA ASP A 12 -4.51 5.92 -16.39
C ASP A 12 -3.45 4.83 -16.27
N ILE A 13 -3.31 3.98 -17.28
CA ILE A 13 -2.21 3.00 -17.38
C ILE A 13 -0.85 3.72 -17.48
N ASP A 14 -0.73 4.75 -18.31
CA ASP A 14 0.50 5.53 -18.44
C ASP A 14 0.87 6.22 -17.11
N LYS A 15 -0.12 6.76 -16.39
CA LYS A 15 0.09 7.34 -15.05
C LYS A 15 0.60 6.29 -14.06
N PHE A 16 0.00 5.10 -14.05
CA PHE A 16 0.46 4.00 -13.20
C PHE A 16 1.91 3.61 -13.52
N ILE A 17 2.27 3.47 -14.80
CA ILE A 17 3.64 3.17 -15.24
C ILE A 17 4.62 4.23 -14.73
N GLN A 18 4.28 5.52 -14.88
CA GLN A 18 5.13 6.61 -14.42
C GLN A 18 5.37 6.55 -12.90
N VAL A 19 4.31 6.32 -12.11
CA VAL A 19 4.42 6.16 -10.66
C VAL A 19 5.30 4.97 -10.28
N MET A 20 5.18 3.83 -10.98
CA MET A 20 6.01 2.66 -10.71
C MET A 20 7.50 2.91 -11.01
N ILE A 21 7.81 3.65 -12.07
CA ILE A 21 9.18 4.08 -12.38
C ILE A 21 9.74 4.97 -11.26
N ASP A 22 8.93 5.89 -10.75
CA ASP A 22 9.36 6.80 -9.70
C ASP A 22 9.55 6.09 -8.35
N ILE A 23 8.69 5.10 -8.04
CA ILE A 23 8.87 4.21 -6.89
C ILE A 23 10.16 3.40 -7.01
N ALA A 24 10.49 2.87 -8.20
CA ALA A 24 11.72 2.11 -8.42
C ALA A 24 12.97 2.99 -8.16
N LYS A 25 12.99 4.21 -8.69
CA LYS A 25 14.06 5.19 -8.43
C LYS A 25 14.16 5.54 -6.94
N LEU A 26 13.03 5.68 -6.26
CA LEU A 26 13.01 5.98 -4.82
C LEU A 26 13.55 4.80 -4.00
N ALA A 27 13.18 3.57 -4.36
CA ALA A 27 13.68 2.37 -3.70
C ALA A 27 15.21 2.23 -3.86
N ASP A 28 15.76 2.59 -5.02
CA ASP A 28 17.20 2.56 -5.28
C ASP A 28 17.95 3.67 -4.53
N SER A 29 17.39 4.87 -4.47
CA SER A 29 18.06 6.06 -3.91
C SER A 29 17.83 6.29 -2.42
N ASN A 30 16.66 5.94 -1.90
CA ASN A 30 16.27 6.12 -0.50
C ASN A 30 15.23 5.07 -0.06
N PRO A 31 15.65 3.81 0.15
CA PRO A 31 14.75 2.70 0.45
C PRO A 31 13.96 2.87 1.76
N GLU A 32 14.49 3.65 2.72
CA GLU A 32 13.80 3.88 4.00
C GLU A 32 12.48 4.62 3.84
N GLU A 33 12.37 5.52 2.86
CA GLU A 33 11.14 6.25 2.61
C GLU A 33 10.02 5.32 2.09
N VAL A 34 10.38 4.35 1.24
CA VAL A 34 9.43 3.33 0.76
C VAL A 34 8.95 2.44 1.92
N GLN A 35 9.84 2.11 2.86
CA GLN A 35 9.51 1.27 4.02
C GLN A 35 8.59 1.97 5.02
N LYS A 36 8.63 3.31 5.10
CA LYS A 36 7.76 4.10 5.97
C LYS A 36 6.34 4.24 5.44
N CYS A 37 6.11 4.01 4.14
CA CYS A 37 4.79 4.11 3.54
C CYS A 37 3.77 3.12 4.17
N PRO A 38 2.48 3.49 4.24
CA PRO A 38 1.90 4.78 3.86
C PRO A 38 1.97 5.85 4.97
N MET A 39 2.09 7.13 4.60
CA MET A 39 2.29 8.24 5.54
C MET A 39 1.06 9.15 5.74
N THR A 40 0.14 9.17 4.78
CA THR A 40 -1.00 10.11 4.73
C THR A 40 -2.35 9.41 4.83
N THR A 41 -2.39 8.07 4.78
CA THR A 41 -3.62 7.31 4.98
C THR A 41 -4.07 7.37 6.44
N PRO A 42 -5.37 7.20 6.73
CA PRO A 42 -5.90 7.27 8.11
C PRO A 42 -5.23 6.32 9.11
N VAL A 43 -4.67 5.21 8.61
CA VAL A 43 -3.88 4.24 9.37
C VAL A 43 -2.55 3.97 8.66
N LYS A 44 -1.52 3.57 9.41
CA LYS A 44 -0.21 3.16 8.89
C LYS A 44 -0.19 1.64 8.60
N ARG A 45 0.99 1.12 8.24
CA ARG A 45 1.22 -0.33 8.12
C ARG A 45 0.80 -1.05 9.40
N LEU A 46 -0.08 -2.04 9.26
CA LEU A 46 -0.61 -2.84 10.36
C LEU A 46 0.41 -3.89 10.83
N ASP A 47 0.32 -4.30 12.09
CA ASP A 47 1.10 -5.42 12.62
C ASP A 47 0.41 -6.75 12.32
N GLU A 48 0.68 -7.30 11.14
CA GLU A 48 0.14 -8.57 10.68
C GLU A 48 0.57 -9.76 11.56
N THR A 49 1.77 -9.69 12.17
CA THR A 49 2.28 -10.77 13.03
C THR A 49 1.49 -10.84 14.33
N GLN A 50 1.23 -9.69 14.93
CA GLN A 50 0.39 -9.61 16.13
C GLN A 50 -1.04 -10.04 15.80
N ALA A 51 -1.63 -9.52 14.72
CA ALA A 51 -3.00 -9.87 14.33
C ALA A 51 -3.16 -11.39 14.12
N ALA A 52 -2.18 -12.05 13.48
CA ALA A 52 -2.21 -13.50 13.28
C ALA A 52 -2.05 -14.31 14.58
N ARG A 53 -1.31 -13.80 15.58
CA ARG A 53 -1.04 -14.50 16.85
C ARG A 53 -2.07 -14.21 17.94
N LYS A 54 -2.74 -13.06 17.87
CA LYS A 54 -3.70 -12.55 18.87
C LYS A 54 -4.92 -11.99 18.14
N LEU A 55 -5.70 -12.88 17.55
CA LEU A 55 -6.90 -12.54 16.79
C LEU A 55 -7.94 -11.89 17.72
N ASP A 56 -8.45 -10.73 17.33
CA ASP A 56 -9.66 -10.13 17.89
C ASP A 56 -10.73 -10.12 16.80
N LEU A 57 -11.75 -10.96 16.98
CA LEU A 57 -12.73 -11.29 15.93
C LEU A 57 -14.14 -10.75 16.24
N SER A 58 -14.32 -10.12 17.40
CA SER A 58 -15.61 -9.61 17.85
C SER A 58 -15.51 -8.13 18.14
N LEU A 59 -16.45 -7.34 17.62
CA LEU A 59 -16.61 -5.97 18.07
C LEU A 59 -17.04 -6.02 19.54
N LYS A 60 -16.20 -5.57 20.46
CA LYS A 60 -16.65 -5.29 21.82
C LYS A 60 -17.31 -3.92 21.80
N GLU A 61 -18.57 -3.85 22.25
CA GLU A 61 -19.17 -2.57 22.58
C GLU A 61 -18.30 -1.94 23.68
N TYR A 62 -17.62 -0.85 23.33
CA TYR A 62 -16.97 0.00 24.31
C TYR A 62 -18.09 0.83 24.94
N GLU A 63 -18.49 0.50 26.17
CA GLU A 63 -19.27 1.40 27.05
C GLU A 63 -18.44 2.64 27.45
#